data_AF-A0A1G8ZT62-F1
#
_entry.id   AF-A0A1G8ZT62-F1
#
_cell.length_a   1.000
_cell.length_b   1.000
_cell.length_c   1.000
_cell.angle_alpha   90.00
_cell.angle_beta   90.00
_cell.angle_gamma   90.00
#
_symmetry.space_group_name_H-M   'P 1'
#
loop_
_entity.id
_entity.type
_entity.pdbx_description
1 polymer ?
#
loop_
_entity_poly.entity_id
_entity_poly.type
_entity_poly.pdbx_seq_one_letter_code
_entity_poly.pdbx_strand_id
1 'polypeptide(L)'
;MKVRKFFKHLFGIFVFFVMVIFSFSAAYFIVSYIYHLFSFHTSNYIHQLLTTILGFFILVGVAFSISIIIRSKQRNLFQEVIDALKRIAKGDFNVQLENLKKEDPFTTLIDHINHMAKQLKQMEDMRQEFISNVSHEIQSPLTSISGFARALQYDQLSQEERSHYLSIIETESKRLSKLSDNLLKLTSLESKNHPFDQKNYRLDKQIRNWTLAFFRPIPKMGIRVA
;
A
#
# COMPACT_ATOMS: atom_id res chain seq x y z
N MET A 1 -17.96 19.06 -10.00
CA MET A 1 -18.22 18.23 -8.79
C MET A 1 -19.36 18.74 -7.90
N LYS A 2 -19.54 20.06 -7.69
CA LYS A 2 -20.62 20.63 -6.85
C LYS A 2 -22.05 20.46 -7.42
N VAL A 3 -22.22 20.62 -8.75
CA VAL A 3 -23.52 20.51 -9.43
C VAL A 3 -24.16 19.13 -9.25
N ARG A 4 -23.36 18.05 -9.35
CA ARG A 4 -23.89 16.68 -9.23
C ARG A 4 -24.29 16.30 -7.80
N LYS A 5 -23.59 16.82 -6.79
CA LYS A 5 -24.00 16.67 -5.37
C LYS A 5 -25.29 17.43 -5.07
N PHE A 6 -25.45 18.63 -5.66
CA PHE A 6 -26.67 19.41 -5.59
C PHE A 6 -27.87 18.64 -6.19
N PHE A 7 -27.71 18.04 -7.38
CA PHE A 7 -28.75 17.21 -8.00
C PHE A 7 -29.12 15.97 -7.17
N LYS A 8 -28.15 15.31 -6.50
CA LYS A 8 -28.46 14.18 -5.61
C LYS A 8 -29.24 14.59 -4.36
N HIS A 9 -28.90 15.73 -3.75
CA HIS A 9 -29.67 16.25 -2.61
C HIS A 9 -31.08 16.67 -3.03
N LEU A 10 -31.21 17.34 -4.17
CA LEU A 10 -32.50 17.74 -4.72
C LEU A 10 -33.38 16.51 -5.02
N PHE A 11 -32.78 15.46 -5.59
CA PHE A 11 -33.47 14.19 -5.84
C PHE A 11 -33.90 13.49 -4.54
N GLY A 12 -33.06 13.49 -3.51
CA GLY A 12 -33.42 12.94 -2.19
C GLY A 12 -34.57 13.68 -1.53
N ILE A 13 -34.56 15.01 -1.59
CA ILE A 13 -35.67 15.86 -1.09
C ILE A 13 -36.95 15.57 -1.87
N PHE A 14 -36.87 15.47 -3.21
CA PHE A 14 -38.01 15.12 -4.06
C PHE A 14 -38.61 13.76 -3.67
N VAL A 15 -37.78 12.72 -3.54
CA VAL A 15 -38.21 11.38 -3.12
C VAL A 15 -38.87 11.40 -1.74
N PHE A 16 -38.35 12.20 -0.80
CA PHE A 16 -38.95 12.36 0.53
C PHE A 16 -40.38 12.92 0.46
N PHE A 17 -40.60 13.97 -0.34
CA PHE A 17 -41.95 14.54 -0.52
C PHE A 17 -42.90 13.54 -1.19
N VAL A 18 -42.45 12.80 -2.20
CA VAL A 18 -43.24 11.74 -2.84
C VAL A 18 -43.64 10.67 -1.82
N MET A 19 -42.70 10.27 -0.95
CA MET A 19 -42.94 9.28 0.10
C MET A 19 -43.96 9.79 1.14
N VAL A 20 -43.90 11.07 1.52
CA VAL A 20 -44.88 11.70 2.42
C VAL A 20 -46.28 11.64 1.80
N ILE A 21 -46.42 12.08 0.55
CA ILE A 21 -47.71 12.07 -0.16
C ILE A 21 -48.27 10.65 -0.25
N PHE A 22 -47.43 9.68 -0.60
CA PHE A 22 -47.84 8.28 -0.69
C PHE A 22 -48.27 7.71 0.67
N SER A 23 -47.55 8.04 1.74
CA SER A 23 -47.88 7.60 3.12
C SER A 23 -49.25 8.10 3.56
N PHE A 24 -49.54 9.39 3.35
CA PHE A 24 -50.81 9.99 3.73
C PHE A 24 -51.97 9.54 2.82
N SER A 25 -51.71 9.34 1.53
CA SER A 25 -52.69 8.76 0.60
C SER A 25 -53.05 7.33 0.98
N ALA A 26 -52.06 6.48 1.26
CA ALA A 26 -52.27 5.11 1.72
C ALA A 26 -53.04 5.09 3.04
N ALA A 27 -52.68 5.94 4.01
CA ALA A 27 -53.41 6.06 5.26
C ALA A 27 -54.88 6.43 5.05
N TYR A 28 -55.17 7.38 4.15
CA TYR A 28 -56.54 7.77 3.82
C TYR A 28 -57.36 6.60 3.25
N PHE A 29 -56.80 5.86 2.29
CA PHE A 29 -57.48 4.68 1.72
C PHE A 29 -57.70 3.58 2.77
N ILE A 30 -56.73 3.32 3.64
CA ILE A 30 -56.85 2.32 4.71
C ILE A 30 -57.96 2.71 5.69
N VAL A 31 -57.96 3.96 6.18
CA VAL A 31 -59.00 4.44 7.10
C VAL A 31 -60.38 4.39 6.43
N SER A 32 -60.50 4.89 5.19
CA SER A 32 -61.75 4.84 4.43
C SER A 32 -62.27 3.41 4.24
N TYR A 33 -61.39 2.46 3.95
CA TYR A 33 -61.74 1.04 3.81
C TYR A 33 -62.25 0.42 5.12
N ILE A 34 -61.56 0.70 6.25
CA ILE A 34 -61.96 0.21 7.58
C ILE A 34 -63.36 0.74 7.93
N TYR A 35 -63.62 2.01 7.64
CA TYR A 35 -64.91 2.66 7.90
C TYR A 35 -66.06 2.02 7.11
N HIS A 36 -65.82 1.73 5.82
CA HIS A 36 -66.79 1.02 4.99
C HIS A 36 -67.05 -0.40 5.52
N LEU A 37 -66.02 -1.10 5.99
CA LEU A 37 -66.16 -2.46 6.52
C LEU A 37 -66.99 -2.51 7.82
N PHE A 38 -66.79 -1.56 8.73
CA PHE A 38 -67.44 -1.53 10.04
C PHE A 38 -68.74 -0.71 10.08
N SER A 39 -69.18 -0.11 8.96
CA SER A 39 -70.41 0.70 8.87
C SER A 39 -70.48 1.88 9.86
N PHE A 40 -69.33 2.37 10.34
CA PHE A 40 -69.27 3.48 11.29
C PHE A 40 -69.65 4.81 10.61
N HIS A 41 -70.83 5.35 10.95
CA HIS A 41 -71.23 6.70 10.55
C HIS A 41 -70.70 7.71 11.59
N THR A 42 -69.39 7.95 11.59
CA THR A 42 -68.76 8.94 12.48
C THR A 42 -68.52 10.28 11.77
N SER A 43 -68.30 11.33 12.56
CA SER A 43 -68.05 12.69 12.05
C SER A 43 -66.75 12.79 11.24
N ASN A 44 -66.75 13.62 10.19
CA ASN A 44 -65.60 13.88 9.31
C ASN A 44 -64.30 14.23 10.07
N TYR A 45 -64.42 14.86 11.24
CA TYR A 45 -63.29 15.20 12.08
C TYR A 45 -62.52 13.97 12.60
N ILE A 46 -63.23 12.90 12.98
CA ILE A 46 -62.61 11.67 13.50
C ILE A 46 -61.85 10.94 12.38
N HIS A 47 -62.43 10.91 11.18
CA HIS A 47 -61.79 10.33 10.01
C HIS A 47 -60.46 11.03 9.68
N GLN A 48 -60.45 12.37 9.70
CA GLN A 48 -59.24 13.14 9.43
C GLN A 48 -58.16 12.93 10.50
N LEU A 49 -58.56 12.91 11.79
CA LEU A 49 -57.64 12.68 12.91
C LEU A 49 -56.97 11.30 12.81
N LEU A 50 -57.74 10.23 12.59
CA LEU A 50 -57.20 8.88 12.41
C LEU A 50 -56.28 8.76 11.20
N THR A 51 -56.64 9.41 10.09
CA THR A 51 -55.81 9.43 8.86
C THR A 51 -54.46 10.09 9.12
N THR A 52 -54.43 11.23 9.83
CA THR A 52 -53.18 11.93 10.15
C THR A 52 -52.29 11.11 11.08
N ILE A 53 -52.87 10.47 12.12
CA ILE A 53 -52.12 9.60 13.03
C ILE A 53 -51.53 8.41 12.28
N LEU A 54 -52.34 7.70 11.50
CA LEU A 54 -51.89 6.52 10.74
C LEU A 54 -50.83 6.90 9.70
N GLY A 55 -51.01 8.00 8.98
CA GLY A 55 -50.06 8.50 8.00
C GLY A 55 -48.70 8.86 8.61
N PHE A 56 -48.69 9.41 9.83
CA PHE A 56 -47.46 9.66 10.58
C PHE A 56 -46.74 8.37 10.95
N PHE A 57 -47.45 7.36 11.46
CA PHE A 57 -46.84 6.07 11.80
C PHE A 57 -46.27 5.33 10.58
N ILE A 58 -46.99 5.33 9.45
CA ILE A 58 -46.49 4.72 8.20
C ILE A 58 -45.22 5.44 7.74
N LEU A 59 -45.20 6.78 7.77
CA LEU A 59 -44.05 7.57 7.37
C LEU A 59 -42.81 7.24 8.23
N VAL A 60 -42.99 7.20 9.55
CA VAL A 60 -41.91 6.87 10.50
C VAL A 60 -41.40 5.44 10.26
N GLY A 61 -42.31 4.47 10.07
CA GLY A 61 -41.96 3.07 9.80
C GLY A 61 -41.16 2.88 8.52
N VAL A 62 -41.55 3.55 7.44
CA VAL A 62 -40.82 3.50 6.16
C VAL A 62 -39.46 4.20 6.29
N ALA A 63 -39.38 5.36 6.96
CA ALA A 63 -38.11 6.05 7.18
C ALA A 63 -37.14 5.21 8.02
N PHE A 64 -37.65 4.53 9.05
CA PHE A 64 -36.87 3.60 9.87
C PHE A 64 -36.36 2.40 9.05
N SER A 65 -37.22 1.83 8.21
CA SER A 65 -36.86 0.71 7.32
C SER A 65 -35.76 1.08 6.33
N ILE A 66 -35.89 2.25 5.69
CA ILE A 66 -34.85 2.80 4.79
C ILE A 66 -33.54 3.00 5.56
N SER A 67 -33.58 3.52 6.79
CA SER A 67 -32.38 3.72 7.62
C SER A 67 -31.66 2.40 7.91
N ILE A 68 -32.39 1.32 8.23
CA ILE A 68 -31.80 0.00 8.48
C ILE A 68 -31.10 -0.56 7.24
N ILE A 69 -31.74 -0.46 6.07
CA ILE A 69 -31.18 -0.97 4.80
C ILE A 69 -29.90 -0.22 4.40
N ILE A 70 -29.85 1.11 4.61
CA ILE A 70 -28.65 1.90 4.32
C ILE A 70 -27.52 1.55 5.31
N ARG A 71 -27.85 1.36 6.59
CA ARG A 71 -26.89 1.01 7.65
C ARG A 71 -26.22 -0.35 7.40
N SER A 72 -26.95 -1.35 6.93
CA SER A 72 -26.38 -2.70 6.69
C SER A 72 -25.34 -2.68 5.56
N LYS A 73 -25.60 -1.94 4.47
CA LYS A 73 -24.67 -1.82 3.36
C LYS A 73 -23.37 -1.11 3.73
N GLN A 74 -23.44 -0.06 4.54
CA GLN A 74 -22.24 0.66 5.01
C GLN A 74 -21.39 -0.21 5.95
N ARG A 75 -22.01 -1.01 6.82
CA ARG A 75 -21.27 -1.88 7.76
C ARG A 75 -20.38 -2.90 7.04
N ASN A 76 -20.86 -3.50 5.95
CA ASN A 76 -20.09 -4.52 5.21
C ASN A 76 -18.81 -3.93 4.60
N LEU A 77 -18.91 -2.74 3.99
CA LEU A 77 -17.75 -2.04 3.42
C LEU A 77 -16.66 -1.73 4.46
N PHE A 78 -17.07 -1.24 5.64
CA PHE A 78 -16.11 -0.94 6.69
C PHE A 78 -15.38 -2.20 7.17
N GLN A 79 -16.04 -3.35 7.20
CA GLN A 79 -15.38 -4.61 7.56
C GLN A 79 -14.35 -5.05 6.52
N GLU A 80 -14.65 -4.89 5.23
CA GLU A 80 -13.68 -5.18 4.15
C GLU A 80 -12.43 -4.31 4.27
N VAL A 81 -12.61 -3.00 4.51
CA VAL A 81 -11.48 -2.07 4.71
C VAL A 81 -10.67 -2.43 5.95
N ILE A 82 -11.34 -2.73 7.07
CA ILE A 82 -10.67 -3.13 8.32
C ILE A 82 -9.90 -4.43 8.12
N ASP A 83 -10.47 -5.41 7.42
CA ASP A 83 -9.80 -6.68 7.14
C ASP A 83 -8.58 -6.48 6.23
N ALA A 84 -8.71 -5.68 5.17
CA ALA A 84 -7.60 -5.28 4.32
C ALA A 84 -6.46 -4.63 5.13
N LEU A 85 -6.79 -3.67 6.00
CA LEU A 85 -5.80 -3.02 6.87
C LEU A 85 -5.17 -4.00 7.86
N LYS A 86 -5.94 -4.94 8.43
CA LYS A 86 -5.42 -6.00 9.30
C LYS A 86 -4.45 -6.93 8.56
N ARG A 87 -4.75 -7.26 7.31
CA ARG A 87 -3.87 -8.07 6.45
C ARG A 87 -2.57 -7.33 6.13
N ILE A 88 -2.66 -6.06 5.73
CA ILE A 88 -1.49 -5.19 5.52
C ILE A 88 -0.65 -5.09 6.80
N ALA A 89 -1.27 -4.88 7.96
CA ALA A 89 -0.57 -4.81 9.25
C ALA A 89 0.14 -6.12 9.63
N LYS A 90 -0.33 -7.27 9.12
CA LYS A 90 0.31 -8.58 9.28
C LYS A 90 1.40 -8.88 8.23
N GLY A 91 1.65 -7.95 7.31
CA GLY A 91 2.66 -8.09 6.24
C GLY A 91 2.13 -8.64 4.91
N ASP A 92 0.81 -8.86 4.78
CA ASP A 92 0.23 -9.19 3.48
C ASP A 92 -0.05 -7.91 2.69
N PHE A 93 0.87 -7.58 1.78
CA PHE A 93 0.78 -6.40 0.91
C PHE A 93 0.11 -6.68 -0.44
N ASN A 94 -0.37 -7.91 -0.69
CA ASN A 94 -1.08 -8.30 -1.92
C ASN A 94 -2.58 -7.97 -1.85
N VAL A 95 -2.95 -6.95 -1.09
CA VAL A 95 -4.33 -6.57 -0.86
C VAL A 95 -4.77 -5.57 -1.93
N GLN A 96 -5.88 -5.88 -2.59
CA GLN A 96 -6.53 -4.97 -3.53
C GLN A 96 -8.03 -4.93 -3.20
N LEU A 97 -8.48 -3.78 -2.75
CA LEU A 97 -9.89 -3.51 -2.53
C LEU A 97 -10.53 -3.09 -3.85
N GLU A 98 -11.70 -3.67 -4.18
CA GLU A 98 -12.44 -3.28 -5.37
C GLU A 98 -12.98 -1.86 -5.24
N ASN A 99 -12.85 -1.08 -6.31
CA ASN A 99 -13.34 0.29 -6.31
C ASN A 99 -14.87 0.29 -6.32
N LEU A 100 -15.44 0.85 -5.26
CA LEU A 100 -16.84 1.25 -5.25
C LEU A 100 -17.12 2.22 -6.39
N LYS A 101 -18.39 2.27 -6.83
CA LYS A 101 -18.90 3.20 -7.84
C LYS A 101 -18.20 4.56 -7.71
N LYS A 102 -17.67 5.10 -8.82
CA LYS A 102 -16.84 6.32 -8.95
C LYS A 102 -17.27 7.59 -8.18
N GLU A 103 -18.43 7.59 -7.53
CA GLU A 103 -19.03 8.73 -6.84
C GLU A 103 -19.22 8.50 -5.34
N ASP A 104 -18.69 7.41 -4.80
CA ASP A 104 -18.73 7.14 -3.37
C ASP A 104 -17.63 7.94 -2.65
N PRO A 105 -17.92 8.66 -1.55
CA PRO A 105 -16.91 9.25 -0.68
C PRO A 105 -15.78 8.30 -0.26
N PHE A 106 -16.04 6.98 -0.22
CA PHE A 106 -15.06 5.97 0.15
C PHE A 106 -14.13 5.55 -0.99
N THR A 107 -14.42 5.88 -2.26
CA THR A 107 -13.55 5.49 -3.40
C THR A 107 -12.14 6.06 -3.24
N THR A 108 -12.01 7.34 -2.85
CA THR A 108 -10.70 7.97 -2.63
C THR A 108 -9.92 7.32 -1.48
N LEU A 109 -10.61 6.86 -0.43
CA LEU A 109 -9.97 6.13 0.66
C LEU A 109 -9.43 4.78 0.18
N ILE A 110 -10.25 4.04 -0.58
CA ILE A 110 -9.85 2.75 -1.18
C ILE A 110 -8.64 2.93 -2.10
N ASP A 111 -8.64 3.96 -2.94
CA ASP A 111 -7.51 4.27 -3.83
C ASP A 111 -6.22 4.53 -3.04
N HIS A 112 -6.29 5.31 -1.95
CA HIS A 112 -5.13 5.55 -1.08
C HIS A 112 -4.65 4.28 -0.37
N ILE A 113 -5.55 3.43 0.11
CA ILE A 113 -5.18 2.16 0.76
C ILE A 113 -4.50 1.23 -0.24
N ASN A 114 -5.06 1.08 -1.44
CA ASN A 114 -4.47 0.27 -2.50
C ASN A 114 -3.09 0.82 -2.92
N HIS A 115 -2.95 2.14 -3.02
CA HIS A 115 -1.67 2.76 -3.31
C HIS A 115 -0.63 2.50 -2.21
N MET A 116 -1.02 2.65 -0.95
CA MET A 116 -0.17 2.35 0.21
C MET A 116 0.26 0.87 0.23
N ALA A 117 -0.68 -0.06 0.03
CA ALA A 117 -0.37 -1.49 -0.05
C ALA A 117 0.65 -1.79 -1.16
N LYS A 118 0.48 -1.18 -2.34
CA LYS A 118 1.43 -1.31 -3.46
C LYS A 118 2.82 -0.75 -3.11
N GLN A 119 2.90 0.41 -2.47
CA GLN A 119 4.18 1.00 -2.05
C GLN A 119 4.89 0.11 -1.02
N LEU A 120 4.15 -0.41 -0.03
CA LEU A 120 4.69 -1.34 0.96
C LEU A 120 5.17 -2.64 0.32
N LYS A 121 4.41 -3.19 -0.64
CA LYS A 121 4.82 -4.36 -1.42
C LYS A 121 6.14 -4.11 -2.14
N GLN A 122 6.25 -2.98 -2.86
CA GLN A 122 7.48 -2.65 -3.59
C GLN A 122 8.68 -2.53 -2.64
N MET A 123 8.50 -1.92 -1.47
CA MET A 123 9.54 -1.83 -0.45
C MET A 123 9.95 -3.22 0.08
N GLU A 124 8.98 -4.10 0.32
CA GLU A 124 9.23 -5.46 0.79
C GLU A 124 9.92 -6.32 -0.28
N ASP A 125 9.51 -6.21 -1.54
CA ASP A 125 10.13 -6.89 -2.67
C ASP A 125 11.61 -6.45 -2.82
N MET A 126 11.88 -5.13 -2.75
CA MET A 126 13.25 -4.60 -2.77
C MET A 126 14.09 -5.10 -1.58
N ARG A 127 13.49 -5.17 -0.38
CA ARG A 127 14.15 -5.69 0.82
C ARG A 127 14.53 -7.17 0.64
N GLN A 128 13.63 -7.98 0.09
CA GLN A 128 13.90 -9.40 -0.18
C GLN A 128 14.97 -9.59 -1.25
N GLU A 129 14.91 -8.82 -2.34
CA GLU A 129 15.92 -8.83 -3.38
C GLU A 129 17.30 -8.45 -2.82
N PHE A 130 17.38 -7.39 -2.01
CA PHE A 130 18.60 -6.99 -1.34
C PHE A 130 19.18 -8.10 -0.47
N ILE A 131 18.37 -8.73 0.39
CA ILE A 131 18.80 -9.82 1.26
C ILE A 131 19.30 -11.01 0.43
N SER A 132 18.60 -11.36 -0.64
CA SER A 132 18.98 -12.44 -1.56
C SER A 132 20.33 -12.17 -2.20
N ASN A 133 20.51 -10.96 -2.76
CA ASN A 133 21.74 -10.56 -3.43
C ASN A 133 22.93 -10.54 -2.47
N VAL A 134 22.78 -9.95 -1.28
CA VAL A 134 23.83 -9.94 -0.25
C VAL A 134 24.19 -11.36 0.18
N SER A 135 23.20 -12.23 0.38
CA SER A 135 23.44 -13.62 0.77
C SER A 135 24.26 -14.36 -0.30
N HIS A 136 23.92 -14.20 -1.58
CA HIS A 136 24.69 -14.79 -2.68
C HIS A 136 26.12 -14.26 -2.77
N GLU A 137 26.30 -12.94 -2.63
CA GLU A 137 27.63 -12.32 -2.68
C GLU A 137 28.53 -12.73 -1.50
N ILE A 138 27.96 -13.05 -0.33
CA ILE A 138 28.70 -13.58 0.83
C ILE A 138 28.98 -15.08 0.66
N GLN A 139 28.03 -15.85 0.15
CA GLN A 139 28.15 -17.31 0.08
C GLN A 139 29.29 -17.77 -0.84
N SER A 140 29.51 -17.09 -1.97
CA SER A 140 30.58 -17.42 -2.92
C SER A 140 31.99 -17.37 -2.30
N PRO A 141 32.47 -16.23 -1.75
CA PRO A 141 33.79 -16.16 -1.11
C PRO A 141 33.89 -17.07 0.12
N LEU A 142 32.82 -17.22 0.91
CA LEU A 142 32.82 -18.10 2.08
C LEU A 142 32.98 -19.57 1.72
N THR A 143 32.35 -20.01 0.61
CA THR A 143 32.49 -21.37 0.08
C THR A 143 33.92 -21.62 -0.39
N SER A 144 34.54 -20.66 -1.09
CA SER A 144 35.93 -20.73 -1.51
C SER A 144 36.88 -20.83 -0.31
N ILE A 145 36.75 -19.94 0.68
CA ILE A 145 37.56 -19.96 1.91
C ILE A 145 37.45 -21.31 2.59
N SER A 146 36.23 -21.81 2.78
CA SER A 146 36.00 -23.10 3.45
C SER A 146 36.56 -24.28 2.65
N GLY A 147 36.44 -24.26 1.32
CA GLY A 147 36.96 -25.29 0.42
C GLY A 147 38.48 -25.37 0.46
N PHE A 148 39.17 -24.23 0.31
CA PHE A 148 40.63 -24.19 0.35
C PHE A 148 41.18 -24.42 1.77
N ALA A 149 40.48 -23.98 2.81
CA ALA A 149 40.85 -24.29 4.19
C ALA A 149 40.78 -25.80 4.48
N ARG A 150 39.78 -26.51 3.92
CA ARG A 150 39.73 -27.98 3.97
C ARG A 150 40.84 -28.62 3.13
N ALA A 151 41.11 -28.09 1.94
CA ALA A 151 42.20 -28.62 1.11
C ALA A 151 43.56 -28.53 1.82
N LEU A 152 43.80 -27.47 2.60
CA LEU A 152 45.02 -27.31 3.41
C LEU A 152 45.19 -28.34 4.54
N GLN A 153 44.16 -29.13 4.85
CA GLN A 153 44.24 -30.21 5.86
C GLN A 153 44.84 -31.50 5.31
N TYR A 154 45.05 -31.63 3.98
CA TYR A 154 45.69 -32.81 3.39
C TYR A 154 47.23 -32.70 3.48
N ASP A 155 47.88 -33.76 3.97
CA ASP A 155 49.33 -33.78 4.26
C ASP A 155 50.23 -33.90 3.01
N GLN A 156 49.67 -34.02 1.80
CA GLN A 156 50.42 -34.30 0.55
C GLN A 156 50.57 -33.08 -0.38
N LEU A 157 50.45 -31.86 0.14
CA LEU A 157 50.55 -30.64 -0.67
C LEU A 157 52.00 -30.18 -0.87
N SER A 158 52.31 -29.73 -2.09
CA SER A 158 53.56 -28.99 -2.34
C SER A 158 53.56 -27.64 -1.62
N GLN A 159 54.75 -27.07 -1.41
CA GLN A 159 54.87 -25.73 -0.82
C GLN A 159 54.24 -24.66 -1.73
N GLU A 160 54.30 -24.82 -3.05
CA GLU A 160 53.62 -23.93 -4.00
C GLU A 160 52.09 -24.03 -3.87
N GLU A 161 51.54 -25.24 -3.82
CA GLU A 161 50.08 -25.47 -3.68
C GLU A 161 49.55 -24.87 -2.37
N ARG A 162 50.27 -25.10 -1.26
CA ARG A 162 49.92 -24.55 0.04
C ARG A 162 49.90 -23.01 0.02
N SER A 163 50.92 -22.41 -0.60
CA SER A 163 51.02 -20.96 -0.74
C SER A 163 49.90 -20.40 -1.63
N HIS A 164 49.56 -21.11 -2.71
CA HIS A 164 48.46 -20.75 -3.59
C HIS A 164 47.11 -20.78 -2.86
N TYR A 165 46.79 -21.84 -2.13
CA TYR A 165 45.54 -21.95 -1.37
C TYR A 165 45.42 -20.88 -0.30
N LEU A 166 46.50 -20.60 0.44
CA LEU A 166 46.54 -19.50 1.42
C LEU A 166 46.27 -18.14 0.77
N SER A 167 46.83 -17.88 -0.43
CA SER A 167 46.59 -16.63 -1.15
C SER A 167 45.14 -16.47 -1.63
N ILE A 168 44.47 -17.57 -1.99
CA ILE A 168 43.04 -17.55 -2.32
C ILE A 168 42.22 -17.22 -1.08
N ILE A 169 42.49 -17.88 0.05
CA ILE A 169 41.80 -17.61 1.32
C ILE A 169 41.97 -16.13 1.72
N GLU A 170 43.19 -15.59 1.63
CA GLU A 170 43.45 -14.18 1.92
C GLU A 170 42.67 -13.24 0.99
N THR A 171 42.66 -13.53 -0.32
CA THR A 171 41.97 -12.73 -1.32
C THR A 171 40.46 -12.68 -1.09
N GLU A 172 39.84 -13.84 -0.84
CA GLU A 172 38.40 -13.92 -0.58
C GLU A 172 38.02 -13.31 0.78
N SER A 173 38.92 -13.40 1.78
CA SER A 173 38.72 -12.72 3.08
C SER A 173 38.74 -11.20 2.93
N LYS A 174 39.68 -10.66 2.13
CA LYS A 174 39.72 -9.22 1.78
C LYS A 174 38.47 -8.79 1.01
N ARG A 175 37.97 -9.65 0.10
CA ARG A 175 36.73 -9.40 -0.64
C ARG A 175 35.52 -9.29 0.29
N LEU A 176 35.38 -10.22 1.24
CA LEU A 176 34.32 -10.16 2.27
C LEU A 176 34.43 -8.89 3.14
N SER A 177 35.64 -8.51 3.55
CA SER A 177 35.86 -7.26 4.30
C SER A 177 35.37 -6.05 3.51
N LYS A 178 35.72 -5.96 2.23
CA LYS A 178 35.29 -4.86 1.35
C LYS A 178 33.77 -4.84 1.15
N LEU A 179 33.13 -6.00 1.05
CA LEU A 179 31.68 -6.11 0.98
C LEU A 179 31.02 -5.59 2.27
N SER A 180 31.53 -6.00 3.44
CA SER A 180 31.07 -5.51 4.74
C SER A 180 31.22 -3.98 4.85
N ASP A 181 32.37 -3.43 4.44
CA ASP A 181 32.60 -1.97 4.43
C ASP A 181 31.59 -1.24 3.53
N ASN A 182 31.26 -1.80 2.38
CA ASN A 182 30.27 -1.23 1.48
C ASN A 182 28.86 -1.24 2.10
N LEU A 183 28.48 -2.32 2.80
CA LEU A 183 27.20 -2.40 3.51
C LEU A 183 27.11 -1.40 4.68
N LEU A 184 28.19 -1.23 5.43
CA LEU A 184 28.28 -0.21 6.50
C LEU A 184 28.20 1.22 5.94
N LYS A 185 28.83 1.49 4.80
CA LYS A 185 28.71 2.79 4.13
C LYS A 185 27.29 3.05 3.64
N LEU A 186 26.64 2.05 3.05
CA LEU A 186 25.26 2.18 2.57
C LEU A 186 24.30 2.49 3.73
N THR A 187 24.36 1.73 4.82
CA THR A 187 23.54 1.97 6.02
C THR A 187 23.82 3.34 6.65
N SER A 188 25.08 3.79 6.66
CA SER A 188 25.43 5.14 7.11
C SER A 188 24.82 6.23 6.21
N LEU A 189 24.74 6.03 4.90
CA LEU A 189 24.16 6.98 3.94
C LEU A 189 22.63 7.04 4.05
N GLU A 190 21.98 5.92 4.36
CA GLU A 190 20.53 5.88 4.62
C GLU A 190 20.14 6.55 5.94
N SER A 191 21.07 6.62 6.90
CA SER A 191 20.83 7.34 8.14
C SER A 191 20.66 8.84 7.85
N LYS A 192 19.53 9.43 8.29
CA LYS A 192 19.20 10.86 8.08
C LYS A 192 20.18 11.85 8.73
N ASN A 193 21.19 11.36 9.45
CA ASN A 193 22.09 12.15 10.29
C ASN A 193 23.50 12.32 9.71
N HIS A 194 23.72 12.09 8.42
CA HIS A 194 25.00 12.43 7.81
C HIS A 194 25.08 13.96 7.60
N PRO A 195 25.97 14.70 8.29
CA PRO A 195 26.13 16.12 8.06
C PRO A 195 26.68 16.33 6.64
N PHE A 196 25.79 16.63 5.71
CA PHE A 196 26.16 16.93 4.33
C PHE A 196 26.79 18.33 4.30
N ASP A 197 28.11 18.39 4.37
CA ASP A 197 28.90 19.62 4.31
C ASP A 197 28.96 20.12 2.87
N GLN A 198 27.96 20.93 2.47
CA GLN A 198 27.92 21.55 1.14
C GLN A 198 29.04 22.59 1.02
N LYS A 199 30.03 22.33 0.16
CA LYS A 199 31.00 23.36 -0.25
C LYS A 199 30.88 23.63 -1.75
N ASN A 200 31.26 24.85 -2.14
CA ASN A 200 31.40 25.18 -3.55
C ASN A 200 32.66 24.49 -4.10
N TYR A 201 32.49 23.67 -5.13
CA TYR A 201 33.59 22.98 -5.80
C TYR A 201 33.60 23.31 -7.29
N ARG A 202 34.81 23.42 -7.84
CA ARG A 202 35.04 23.58 -9.28
C ARG A 202 35.02 22.23 -9.98
N LEU A 203 33.87 21.89 -10.58
CA LEU A 203 33.67 20.64 -11.32
C LEU A 203 34.72 20.46 -12.42
N ASP A 204 35.14 21.54 -13.08
CA ASP A 204 36.17 21.53 -14.14
C ASP A 204 37.54 21.07 -13.62
N LYS A 205 37.89 21.40 -12.37
CA LYS A 205 39.11 20.92 -11.71
C LYS A 205 38.98 19.47 -11.29
N GLN A 206 37.83 19.06 -10.77
CA GLN A 206 37.60 17.68 -10.34
C GLN A 206 37.66 16.72 -11.52
N ILE A 207 36.94 17.01 -12.61
CA ILE A 207 36.95 16.17 -13.81
C ILE A 207 38.36 16.08 -14.39
N ARG A 208 39.11 17.19 -14.46
CA ARG A 208 40.51 17.19 -14.90
C ARG A 208 41.43 16.37 -14.00
N ASN A 209 41.26 16.47 -12.69
CA ASN A 209 42.07 15.69 -11.74
C ASN A 209 41.77 14.19 -11.86
N TRP A 210 40.51 13.83 -12.04
CA TRP A 210 40.10 12.45 -12.28
C TRP A 210 40.62 11.92 -13.61
N THR A 211 40.51 12.68 -14.70
CA THR A 211 41.07 12.26 -15.99
C THR A 211 42.58 12.09 -15.91
N LEU A 212 43.31 13.01 -15.27
CA LEU A 212 44.77 12.89 -15.11
C LEU A 212 45.17 11.72 -14.19
N ALA A 213 44.40 11.43 -13.14
CA ALA A 213 44.65 10.31 -12.23
C ALA A 213 44.38 8.95 -12.90
N PHE A 214 43.32 8.86 -13.70
CA PHE A 214 42.93 7.64 -14.40
C PHE A 214 43.78 7.38 -15.66
N PHE A 215 44.27 8.44 -16.31
CA PHE A 215 45.06 8.39 -17.55
C PHE A 215 46.58 8.49 -17.30
N ARG A 216 47.06 8.21 -16.08
CA ARG A 216 48.50 8.15 -15.79
C ARG A 216 49.17 7.19 -16.80
N PRO A 217 50.27 7.60 -17.47
CA PRO A 217 50.75 6.90 -18.65
C PRO A 217 51.21 5.48 -18.28
N ILE A 218 50.68 4.50 -19.01
CA ILE A 218 51.26 3.17 -19.15
C ILE A 218 52.76 3.39 -19.44
N PRO A 219 53.69 2.90 -18.60
CA PRO A 219 55.11 3.03 -18.90
C PRO A 219 55.33 2.39 -20.26
N LYS A 220 56.01 3.11 -21.18
CA LYS A 220 56.34 2.62 -22.52
C LYS A 220 56.98 1.23 -22.40
N MET A 221 56.21 0.16 -22.57
CA MET A 221 56.75 -1.14 -22.93
C MET A 221 57.28 -0.95 -24.34
N GLY A 222 58.60 -0.84 -24.46
CA GLY A 222 59.29 -0.75 -25.73
C GLY A 222 59.09 -2.04 -26.50
N ILE A 223 58.00 -2.12 -27.26
CA ILE A 223 57.86 -3.13 -28.30
C ILE A 223 58.67 -2.60 -29.48
N ARG A 224 59.90 -3.11 -29.63
CA ARG A 224 60.60 -3.07 -30.91
C ARG A 224 59.80 -3.96 -31.86
N VAL A 225 59.15 -3.33 -32.84
CA VAL A 225 58.63 -4.04 -33.99
C VAL A 225 59.84 -4.43 -34.82
N ALA A 226 60.10 -5.74 -34.91
CA ALA A 226 61.06 -6.34 -35.83
C ALA A 226 60.47 -6.38 -37.24
#